data_AF-A0A4S1FDS8-F1
#
_entry.id   AF-A0A4S1FDS8-F1
#
_cell.length_a   1.000
_cell.length_b   1.000
_cell.length_c   1.000
_cell.angle_alpha   90.00
_cell.angle_beta   90.00
_cell.angle_gamma   90.00
#
_symmetry.space_group_name_H-M   'P 1'
#
loop_
_entity.id
_entity.type
_entity.pdbx_description
1 polymer ?
#
loop_
_entity_poly.entity_id
_entity_poly.type
_entity_poly.pdbx_seq_one_letter_code
_entity_poly.pdbx_strand_id
1 'polypeptide(L)'
;IEYAAQRQQFGQQIGKFQGVSFKLADMATELKAADLMVFEAGWKYDQGTVTDQDMAMAKLKATEMLAYVADEAIQIHGGMGLMDDLPLERIW
;
A
#
# COMPACT_ATOMS: atom_id res chain seq x y z
N ILE A 1 -2.16 -0.62 9.59
CA ILE A 1 -1.42 -1.45 10.57
C ILE A 1 -2.10 -1.43 11.95
N GLU A 2 -2.43 -0.26 12.50
CA GLU A 2 -3.04 -0.13 13.83
C GLU A 2 -4.31 -0.99 14.02
N TYR A 3 -5.26 -0.96 13.07
CA TYR A 3 -6.46 -1.78 13.14
C TYR A 3 -6.15 -3.28 13.29
N ALA A 4 -5.18 -3.80 12.53
CA ALA A 4 -4.79 -5.21 12.63
C ALA A 4 -4.15 -5.58 13.98
N ALA A 5 -3.52 -4.61 14.65
CA ALA A 5 -2.94 -4.78 15.98
C ALA A 5 -3.98 -4.64 17.10
N GLN A 6 -5.08 -3.92 16.89
CA GLN A 6 -6.08 -3.67 17.93
C GLN A 6 -7.30 -4.60 17.81
N ARG A 7 -7.75 -4.89 16.59
CA ARG A 7 -8.94 -5.72 16.33
C ARG A 7 -8.67 -7.16 16.76
N GLN A 8 -9.55 -7.70 17.60
CA GLN A 8 -9.50 -9.09 18.05
C GLN A 8 -10.63 -9.92 17.45
N GLN A 9 -10.30 -11.11 16.96
CA GLN A 9 -11.25 -12.14 16.53
C GLN A 9 -10.65 -13.51 16.81
N PHE A 10 -11.52 -14.50 17.07
CA PHE A 10 -11.11 -15.87 17.35
C PHE A 10 -10.03 -15.96 18.46
N GLY A 11 -10.15 -15.12 19.49
CA GLY A 11 -9.28 -15.15 20.67
C GLY A 11 -7.91 -14.46 20.55
N GLN A 12 -7.62 -13.79 19.43
CA GLN A 12 -6.37 -13.02 19.28
C GLN A 12 -6.50 -11.82 18.35
N GLN A 13 -5.48 -10.97 18.31
CA GLN A 13 -5.38 -9.87 17.35
C GLN A 13 -5.33 -10.40 15.92
N ILE A 14 -6.06 -9.77 14.99
CA ILE A 14 -6.15 -10.27 13.62
C ILE A 14 -4.80 -10.25 12.89
N GLY A 15 -3.89 -9.35 13.27
CA GLY A 15 -2.53 -9.30 12.73
C GLY A 15 -1.66 -10.51 13.05
N LYS A 16 -2.07 -11.40 13.98
CA LYS A 16 -1.37 -12.66 14.26
C LYS A 16 -1.73 -13.79 13.29
N PHE A 17 -2.80 -13.64 12.51
CA PHE A 17 -3.13 -14.61 11.47
C PHE A 17 -2.25 -14.39 10.24
N GLN A 18 -1.66 -15.47 9.71
CA GLN A 18 -0.78 -15.41 8.54
C GLN A 18 -1.42 -14.72 7.34
N GLY A 19 -2.72 -14.96 7.11
CA GLY A 19 -3.47 -14.31 6.03
C GLY A 19 -3.51 -12.79 6.13
N VAL A 20 -3.40 -12.20 7.32
CA VAL A 20 -3.31 -10.74 7.51
C VAL A 20 -1.85 -10.28 7.54
N SER A 21 -0.97 -10.99 8.25
CA SER A 21 0.43 -10.57 8.37
C SER A 21 1.18 -10.62 7.04
N PHE A 22 0.88 -11.59 6.18
CA PHE A 22 1.48 -11.66 4.83
C PHE A 22 1.01 -10.50 3.95
N LYS A 23 -0.29 -10.20 3.93
CA LYS A 23 -0.83 -9.02 3.23
C LYS A 23 -0.14 -7.73 3.68
N LEU A 24 0.03 -7.54 4.98
CA LEU A 24 0.74 -6.36 5.51
C LEU A 24 2.22 -6.32 5.07
N ALA A 25 2.89 -7.47 5.00
CA ALA A 25 4.27 -7.55 4.53
C ALA A 25 4.38 -7.25 3.02
N ASP A 26 3.46 -7.77 2.21
CA ASP A 26 3.40 -7.54 0.77
C ASP A 26 3.12 -6.07 0.47
N MET A 27 2.11 -5.48 1.13
CA MET A 27 1.81 -4.04 1.05
C MET A 27 3.02 -3.17 1.39
N ALA A 28 3.76 -3.50 2.45
CA ALA A 28 4.95 -2.74 2.85
C ALA A 28 6.09 -2.86 1.81
N THR A 29 6.24 -4.05 1.22
CA THR A 29 7.25 -4.31 0.17
C THR A 29 6.92 -3.55 -1.10
N GLU A 30 5.65 -3.58 -1.52
CA GLU A 30 5.16 -2.87 -2.69
C GLU A 30 5.32 -1.35 -2.55
N LEU A 31 4.94 -0.79 -1.39
CA LEU A 31 5.16 0.63 -1.09
C LEU A 31 6.64 1.00 -1.21
N LYS A 32 7.53 0.19 -0.62
CA LYS A 32 8.98 0.42 -0.70
C LYS A 32 9.50 0.39 -2.13
N ALA A 33 9.00 -0.54 -2.95
CA ALA A 33 9.37 -0.63 -4.36
C ALA A 33 8.91 0.60 -5.16
N ALA A 34 7.68 1.07 -4.93
CA ALA A 34 7.17 2.28 -5.55
C ALA A 34 7.97 3.52 -5.15
N ASP A 35 8.26 3.69 -3.85
CA ASP A 35 9.08 4.81 -3.35
C ASP A 35 10.46 4.85 -4.01
N LEU A 36 11.13 3.70 -4.09
CA LEU A 36 12.46 3.62 -4.70
C LEU A 36 12.43 4.01 -6.18
N MET A 37 11.40 3.60 -6.92
CA MET A 37 11.26 3.94 -8.34
C MET A 37 10.97 5.43 -8.55
N VAL A 38 10.13 6.03 -7.69
CA VAL A 38 9.86 7.47 -7.71
C VAL A 38 11.12 8.27 -7.37
N PHE A 39 11.87 7.85 -6.34
CA PHE A 39 13.12 8.52 -5.97
C PHE A 39 14.20 8.35 -7.02
N GLU A 40 14.30 7.21 -7.68
CA GLU A 40 15.23 7.01 -8.79
C GLU A 40 14.91 7.97 -9.95
N ALA A 41 13.64 8.08 -10.34
CA ALA A 41 13.21 8.98 -11.39
C ALA A 41 13.52 10.46 -11.04
N GLY A 42 13.24 10.87 -9.79
CA GLY A 42 13.59 12.21 -9.29
C GLY A 42 15.10 12.46 -9.27
N TRP A 43 15.89 11.49 -8.82
CA TRP A 43 17.35 11.58 -8.80
C TRP A 43 17.94 11.67 -10.22
N LYS A 44 17.39 10.92 -11.18
CA LYS A 44 17.78 11.04 -12.60
C LYS A 44 17.37 12.41 -13.17
N TYR A 45 16.23 12.96 -12.74
CA TYR A 45 15.77 14.28 -13.17
C TYR A 45 16.75 15.36 -12.72
N ASP A 46 17.17 15.34 -11.45
CA ASP A 46 18.13 16.29 -10.89
C ASP A 46 19.50 16.25 -11.60
N GLN A 47 19.88 15.09 -12.15
CA GLN A 47 21.10 14.93 -12.93
C GLN A 47 20.94 15.25 -14.43
N GLY A 48 19.73 15.52 -14.90
CA GLY A 48 19.44 15.69 -16.32
C GLY A 48 19.58 14.41 -17.16
N THR A 49 19.50 13.24 -16.54
CA THR A 49 19.63 11.91 -17.20
C THR A 49 18.32 11.14 -17.27
N VAL A 50 17.23 11.69 -16.74
CA VAL A 50 15.90 11.07 -16.77
C VAL A 50 15.39 10.88 -18.19
N THR A 51 14.67 9.79 -18.41
CA THR A 51 13.95 9.50 -19.64
C THR A 51 12.44 9.49 -19.39
N ASP A 52 11.65 9.64 -20.46
CA ASP A 52 10.18 9.46 -20.38
C ASP A 52 9.81 8.07 -19.84
N GLN A 53 10.64 7.06 -20.10
CA GLN A 53 10.45 5.71 -19.60
C GLN A 53 10.60 5.65 -18.08
N ASP A 54 11.59 6.31 -17.48
CA ASP A 54 11.77 6.36 -16.02
C ASP A 54 10.52 6.94 -15.34
N MET A 55 10.01 8.05 -15.87
CA MET A 55 8.82 8.72 -15.35
C MET A 55 7.55 7.87 -15.54
N ALA A 56 7.42 7.21 -16.69
CA ALA A 56 6.29 6.31 -16.96
C ALA A 56 6.28 5.09 -16.05
N MET A 57 7.45 4.47 -15.80
CA MET A 57 7.59 3.35 -14.87
C MET A 57 7.26 3.77 -13.44
N ALA A 58 7.82 4.89 -12.97
CA ALA A 58 7.54 5.41 -11.63
C ALA A 58 6.05 5.69 -11.44
N LYS A 59 5.40 6.34 -12.41
CA LYS A 59 3.95 6.59 -12.37
C LYS A 59 3.16 5.29 -12.29
N LEU A 60 3.41 4.35 -13.21
CA LEU A 60 2.70 3.07 -13.25
C LEU A 60 2.85 2.30 -11.93
N LYS A 61 4.08 2.14 -11.44
CA LYS A 61 4.31 1.37 -10.22
C LYS A 61 3.67 2.03 -9.00
N ALA A 62 3.74 3.35 -8.88
CA ALA A 62 3.13 4.08 -7.78
C ALA A 62 1.60 3.95 -7.78
N THR A 63 0.95 4.06 -8.93
CA THR A 63 -0.51 3.97 -9.02
C THR A 63 -1.02 2.56 -8.80
N GLU A 64 -0.37 1.54 -9.36
CA GLU A 64 -0.76 0.14 -9.16
C GLU A 64 -0.53 -0.30 -7.71
N MET A 65 0.57 0.13 -7.09
CA MET A 65 0.83 -0.09 -5.67
C MET A 65 -0.26 0.54 -4.80
N LEU A 66 -0.66 1.79 -5.09
CA LEU A 66 -1.71 2.47 -4.34
C LEU A 66 -3.03 1.70 -4.42
N ALA A 67 -3.44 1.29 -5.62
CA ALA A 67 -4.67 0.51 -5.81
C ALA A 67 -4.63 -0.81 -5.03
N TYR A 68 -3.51 -1.54 -5.12
CA TYR A 68 -3.29 -2.77 -4.37
C TYR A 68 -3.38 -2.57 -2.85
N VAL A 69 -2.69 -1.55 -2.33
CA VAL A 69 -2.68 -1.25 -0.88
C VAL A 69 -4.07 -0.81 -0.40
N ALA A 70 -4.82 -0.05 -1.19
CA ALA A 70 -6.17 0.38 -0.86
C ALA A 70 -7.13 -0.82 -0.76
N ASP A 71 -7.11 -1.71 -1.76
CA ASP A 71 -7.94 -2.92 -1.80
C ASP A 71 -7.65 -3.84 -0.59
N GLU A 72 -6.37 -4.09 -0.32
CA GLU A 72 -5.96 -4.92 0.81
C GLU A 72 -6.29 -4.28 2.17
N ALA A 73 -6.19 -2.96 2.27
CA ALA A 73 -6.60 -2.24 3.47
C ALA A 73 -8.11 -2.40 3.72
N ILE A 74 -8.96 -2.25 2.71
CA ILE A 74 -10.41 -2.49 2.82
C ILE A 74 -10.66 -3.92 3.30
N GLN A 75 -10.01 -4.90 2.67
CA GLN A 75 -10.19 -6.32 3.01
C GLN A 75 -9.76 -6.66 4.45
N ILE A 76 -8.69 -6.05 4.96
CA ILE A 76 -8.24 -6.22 6.35
C ILE A 76 -9.23 -5.58 7.34
N HIS A 77 -9.89 -4.48 6.97
CA HIS A 77 -10.89 -3.83 7.81
C HIS A 77 -12.26 -4.51 7.74
N GLY A 78 -12.49 -5.35 6.72
CA GLY A 78 -13.77 -6.03 6.50
C GLY A 78 -14.87 -5.00 6.24
N GLY A 79 -16.06 -5.20 6.82
CA GLY A 79 -17.18 -4.26 6.64
C GLY A 79 -16.88 -2.81 7.05
N MET A 80 -15.96 -2.59 8.01
CA MET A 80 -15.54 -1.24 8.39
C MET A 80 -14.73 -0.52 7.29
N GLY A 81 -14.12 -1.26 6.37
CA GLY A 81 -13.36 -0.67 5.26
C GLY A 81 -14.24 0.02 4.21
N LEU A 82 -15.56 -0.16 4.29
CA LEU A 82 -16.55 0.46 3.40
C LEU A 82 -17.43 1.49 4.13
N MET A 83 -17.08 1.83 5.38
CA MET A 83 -17.83 2.80 6.18
C MET A 83 -17.13 4.16 6.15
N ASP A 84 -17.91 5.22 5.96
CA ASP A 84 -17.47 6.62 5.95
C ASP A 84 -16.72 7.09 7.21
N ASP A 85 -16.70 6.28 8.27
CA ASP A 85 -15.93 6.49 9.51
C ASP A 85 -14.42 6.40 9.29
N LEU A 86 -13.98 5.68 8.25
CA LEU A 86 -12.58 5.55 7.86
C LEU A 86 -12.39 6.10 6.45
N PRO A 87 -11.24 6.71 6.11
CA PRO A 87 -11.06 7.29 4.78
C PRO A 87 -10.78 6.22 3.70
N LEU A 88 -11.01 4.93 3.96
CA LEU A 88 -10.51 3.83 3.13
C LEU A 88 -11.28 3.70 1.82
N GLU A 89 -12.61 3.77 1.86
CA GLU A 89 -13.44 3.74 0.64
C GLU A 89 -13.23 4.95 -0.25
N ARG A 90 -12.77 6.08 0.30
CA ARG A 90 -12.42 7.28 -0.48
C ARG A 90 -11.05 7.19 -1.14
N ILE A 91 -10.14 6.38 -0.60
CA ILE A 91 -8.78 6.21 -1.15
C ILE A 91 -8.80 5.22 -2.33
N TRP A 92 -9.75 4.30 -2.35
CA TRP A 92 -10.00 3.36 -3.44
C TRP A 92 -10.71 4.05 -4.62
#